data_AF-K8ZKU1-F1
#
_entry.id   AF-K8ZKU1-F1
#
_cell.length_a   1.000
_cell.length_b   1.000
_cell.length_c   1.000
_cell.angle_alpha   90.00
_cell.angle_beta   90.00
_cell.angle_gamma   90.00
#
_symmetry.space_group_name_H-M   'P 1'
#
loop_
_entity.id
_entity.type
_entity.pdbx_description
1 polymer ?
#
loop_
_entity_poly.entity_id
_entity_poly.type
_entity_poly.pdbx_seq_one_letter_code
_entity_poly.pdbx_strand_id
1 'polypeptide(L)'
;MKLESPYMVLMTEFVSGKNGSKSFSGFLKYMNRKDSKEEKLKKEKEEKFRNEGFKTYVNYMDREQALLKKDKLSPLELKELEFIAEEKPKLKEKLDSMRREEPRRTKIKNTGLFDFTSDDLTQEEVAKLRNDFNKAQENGNVMFTDVVSFDTKGLIEAGVYNPYTKELNREPLIEASRVMIREMIQDEKLNPETIFTGAIHYNTDHFHIHLATIEPKLSSRKIMNDGKQRGKRKPKTIERMKRNFSNALYDRTSVYKEMSQLRDSLRIDVKQDFHKKIKRNREIKHQFLRVKATLPEEKKNWNTHHLSDSAKKEMYQFIDLLMEKNEDFPLYKSIAKEENDFKAQVYGKLNENKNSYYENKLYGKDGIYYRLSNSILEEMKKEKPSNAKIKTKDYHYQPRDQTKNEIQYHTNSMFLQFKKMQRLMSNEVKQWKAEQEFEQTNQEIQRIQKAREYGLDL
;
A
#
# COMPACT_ATOMS: atom_id res chain seq x y z
N MET A 1 -11.59 7.50 22.03
CA MET A 1 -10.68 8.46 21.38
C MET A 1 -9.91 7.66 20.32
N LYS A 2 -10.01 7.96 19.01
CA LYS A 2 -9.17 7.26 18.01
C LYS A 2 -7.73 7.67 18.27
N LEU A 3 -6.85 6.71 18.55
CA LEU A 3 -5.40 6.97 18.58
C LEU A 3 -4.99 7.45 17.18
N GLU A 4 -4.20 8.52 17.10
CA GLU A 4 -3.71 9.05 15.83
C GLU A 4 -2.94 7.97 15.06
N SER A 5 -2.93 8.10 13.73
CA SER A 5 -2.24 7.15 12.85
C SER A 5 -0.72 7.31 13.01
N PRO A 6 0.00 6.23 13.32
CA PRO A 6 1.45 6.26 13.40
C PRO A 6 2.16 6.68 12.11
N TYR A 7 1.59 6.39 10.93
CA TYR A 7 2.30 6.60 9.65
C TYR A 7 1.98 7.94 8.99
N MET A 8 0.82 8.52 9.27
CA MET A 8 0.39 9.74 8.60
C MET A 8 -0.61 10.54 9.43
N VAL A 9 -0.31 11.82 9.60
CA VAL A 9 -1.19 12.81 10.21
C VAL A 9 -1.67 13.77 9.13
N LEU A 10 -2.98 13.97 9.06
CA LEU A 10 -3.62 14.99 8.21
C LEU A 10 -4.11 16.10 9.14
N MET A 11 -3.46 17.26 9.06
CA MET A 11 -3.89 18.47 9.73
C MET A 11 -4.68 19.33 8.75
N THR A 12 -5.87 19.75 9.17
CA THR A 12 -6.79 20.51 8.31
C THR A 12 -7.09 21.85 8.95
N GLU A 13 -6.76 22.93 8.26
CA GLU A 13 -7.07 24.30 8.65
C GLU A 13 -7.85 25.01 7.54
N PHE A 14 -8.32 26.21 7.83
CA PHE A 14 -8.91 27.10 6.84
C PHE A 14 -8.69 28.56 7.21
N VAL A 15 -8.63 29.42 6.19
CA VAL A 15 -8.51 30.88 6.33
C VAL A 15 -9.67 31.54 5.61
N SER A 16 -10.36 32.46 6.29
CA SER A 16 -11.42 33.29 5.70
C SER A 16 -10.81 34.48 4.98
N GLY A 17 -11.23 34.75 3.73
CA GLY A 17 -10.85 35.95 3.01
C GLY A 17 -11.43 37.23 3.61
N LYS A 18 -12.61 37.14 4.24
CA LYS A 18 -13.26 38.26 4.92
C LYS A 18 -12.69 38.46 6.32
N ASN A 19 -12.08 39.62 6.58
CA ASN A 19 -11.43 40.02 7.85
C ASN A 19 -10.31 39.07 8.32
N GLY A 20 -9.66 38.35 7.41
CA GLY A 20 -8.53 37.46 7.71
C GLY A 20 -7.22 38.24 7.83
N SER A 21 -6.42 37.96 8.87
CA SER A 21 -5.09 38.57 9.05
C SER A 21 -4.00 37.98 8.15
N LYS A 22 -4.25 36.81 7.54
CA LYS A 22 -3.28 36.08 6.70
C LYS A 22 -3.63 36.21 5.22
N SER A 23 -2.70 36.71 4.43
CA SER A 23 -2.80 36.77 2.96
C SER A 23 -2.70 35.39 2.32
N PHE A 24 -3.61 35.07 1.40
CA PHE A 24 -3.63 33.83 0.62
C PHE A 24 -2.37 33.70 -0.24
N SER A 25 -1.96 34.78 -0.92
CA SER A 25 -0.70 34.82 -1.68
C SER A 25 0.55 34.76 -0.78
N GLY A 26 0.44 35.23 0.47
CA GLY A 26 1.45 35.02 1.50
C GLY A 26 1.70 33.54 1.80
N PHE A 27 0.64 32.74 1.95
CA PHE A 27 0.74 31.29 2.14
C PHE A 27 1.37 30.59 0.91
N LEU A 28 0.98 31.00 -0.30
CA LEU A 28 1.59 30.49 -1.54
C LEU A 28 3.07 30.83 -1.65
N LYS A 29 3.49 32.02 -1.21
CA LYS A 29 4.90 32.41 -1.15
C LYS A 29 5.68 31.53 -0.17
N TYR A 30 5.11 31.23 1.00
CA TYR A 30 5.70 30.30 1.96
C TYR A 30 5.89 28.90 1.36
N MET A 31 4.86 28.35 0.70
CA MET A 31 4.95 27.06 0.03
C MET A 31 6.02 27.03 -1.08
N ASN A 32 6.29 28.15 -1.73
CA ASN A 32 7.24 28.29 -2.84
C ASN A 32 8.68 28.65 -2.42
N ARG A 33 8.99 28.70 -1.12
CA ARG A 33 10.34 29.05 -0.65
C ARG A 33 11.34 27.93 -1.03
N LYS A 34 12.55 28.30 -1.48
CA LYS A 34 13.57 27.33 -1.93
C LYS A 34 14.20 26.55 -0.77
N ASP A 35 14.33 27.24 0.36
CA ASP A 35 14.97 26.82 1.60
C ASP A 35 14.22 25.62 2.22
N SER A 36 12.89 25.56 2.03
CA SER A 36 12.06 24.42 2.44
C SER A 36 12.09 23.24 1.46
N LYS A 37 12.76 23.40 0.31
CA LYS A 37 12.79 22.44 -0.80
C LYS A 37 14.18 21.82 -1.07
N GLU A 38 15.28 22.46 -0.67
CA GLU A 38 16.63 22.05 -1.13
C GLU A 38 17.78 22.03 -0.11
N GLU A 39 17.68 22.56 1.11
CA GLU A 39 18.88 23.11 1.78
C GLU A 39 19.86 22.12 2.45
N LYS A 40 19.60 20.80 2.52
CA LYS A 40 20.60 19.82 3.02
C LYS A 40 21.05 18.76 2.01
N LEU A 41 20.23 18.44 1.01
CA LEU A 41 20.43 17.23 0.20
C LEU A 41 21.33 17.44 -1.02
N LYS A 42 21.35 18.65 -1.62
CA LYS A 42 22.15 18.90 -2.83
C LYS A 42 23.67 18.85 -2.60
N LYS A 43 24.15 19.43 -1.49
CA LYS A 43 25.59 19.42 -1.15
C LYS A 43 26.07 18.00 -0.81
N GLU A 44 25.28 17.23 -0.05
CA GLU A 44 25.62 15.84 0.29
C GLU A 44 25.53 14.90 -0.93
N LYS A 45 24.55 15.09 -1.84
CA LYS A 45 24.41 14.24 -3.04
C LYS A 45 25.57 14.40 -4.02
N GLU A 46 25.99 15.63 -4.29
CA GLU A 46 27.12 15.88 -5.20
C GLU A 46 28.43 15.34 -4.61
N GLU A 47 28.62 15.43 -3.30
CA GLU A 47 29.82 14.96 -2.61
C GLU A 47 29.84 13.43 -2.41
N LYS A 48 28.69 12.81 -2.15
CA LYS A 48 28.55 11.36 -1.92
C LYS A 48 28.56 10.54 -3.22
N PHE A 49 27.93 11.02 -4.30
CA PHE A 49 27.96 10.35 -5.60
C PHE A 49 29.38 10.38 -6.23
N ARG A 50 30.16 11.45 -5.96
CA ARG A 50 31.59 11.51 -6.29
C ARG A 50 32.43 10.53 -5.46
N ASN A 51 32.09 10.34 -4.18
CA ASN A 51 32.81 9.41 -3.29
C ASN A 51 32.52 7.93 -3.55
N GLU A 52 31.31 7.54 -3.97
CA GLU A 52 30.98 6.12 -4.25
C GLU A 52 31.65 5.58 -5.52
N GLY A 53 31.72 6.39 -6.59
CA GLY A 53 32.48 6.03 -7.80
C GLY A 53 33.98 5.92 -7.53
N PHE A 54 34.53 6.84 -6.74
CA PHE A 54 35.94 6.81 -6.32
C PHE A 54 36.24 5.63 -5.39
N LYS A 55 35.37 5.33 -4.42
CA LYS A 55 35.52 4.18 -3.51
C LYS A 55 35.48 2.85 -4.25
N THR A 56 34.60 2.70 -5.24
CA THR A 56 34.53 1.49 -6.07
C THR A 56 35.79 1.32 -6.92
N TYR A 57 36.31 2.42 -7.49
CA TYR A 57 37.59 2.42 -8.20
C TYR A 57 38.77 2.03 -7.30
N VAL A 58 38.86 2.60 -6.09
CA VAL A 58 39.90 2.26 -5.10
C VAL A 58 39.82 0.80 -4.65
N ASN A 59 38.61 0.27 -4.42
CA ASN A 59 38.43 -1.14 -4.05
C ASN A 59 38.92 -2.10 -5.15
N TYR A 60 38.71 -1.76 -6.43
CA TYR A 60 39.26 -2.55 -7.55
C TYR A 60 40.80 -2.52 -7.56
N MET A 61 41.41 -1.37 -7.26
CA MET A 61 42.86 -1.25 -7.16
C MET A 61 43.43 -2.08 -6.01
N ASP A 62 42.82 -2.02 -4.82
CA ASP A 62 43.29 -2.79 -3.66
C ASP A 62 43.14 -4.30 -3.87
N ARG A 63 42.05 -4.73 -4.53
CA ARG A 63 41.81 -6.13 -4.86
C ARG A 63 42.77 -6.66 -5.92
N GLU A 64 43.03 -5.89 -6.97
CA GLU A 64 44.05 -6.19 -7.98
C GLU A 64 45.43 -6.36 -7.35
N GLN A 65 45.84 -5.42 -6.48
CA GLN A 65 47.11 -5.51 -5.76
C GLN A 65 47.19 -6.72 -4.83
N ALA A 66 46.08 -7.10 -4.19
CA ALA A 66 46.02 -8.29 -3.34
C ALA A 66 46.13 -9.60 -4.15
N LEU A 67 45.59 -9.64 -5.37
CA LEU A 67 45.72 -10.78 -6.28
C LEU A 67 47.13 -10.88 -6.86
N LEU A 68 47.74 -9.77 -7.27
CA LEU A 68 49.10 -9.72 -7.82
C LEU A 68 50.20 -10.09 -6.80
N LYS A 69 49.92 -10.01 -5.49
CA LYS A 69 50.83 -10.42 -4.41
C LYS A 69 50.80 -11.91 -4.08
N LYS A 70 49.92 -12.71 -4.72
CA LYS A 70 49.86 -14.15 -4.50
C LYS A 70 50.78 -14.89 -5.47
N ASP A 71 51.58 -15.82 -4.94
CA ASP A 71 52.49 -16.65 -5.74
C ASP A 71 51.78 -17.62 -6.70
N LYS A 72 50.53 -18.01 -6.37
CA LYS A 72 49.66 -18.84 -7.23
C LYS A 72 48.21 -18.37 -7.13
N LEU A 73 47.60 -18.13 -8.29
CA LEU A 73 46.20 -17.74 -8.43
C LEU A 73 45.36 -18.97 -8.82
N SER A 74 44.17 -19.09 -8.24
CA SER A 74 43.19 -20.08 -8.69
C SER A 74 42.58 -19.70 -10.05
N PRO A 75 41.99 -20.65 -10.79
CA PRO A 75 41.31 -20.35 -12.07
C PRO A 75 40.20 -19.29 -11.96
N LEU A 76 39.57 -19.19 -10.77
CA LEU A 76 38.55 -18.17 -10.50
C LEU A 76 39.17 -16.79 -10.28
N GLU A 77 40.29 -16.73 -9.56
CA GLU A 77 41.03 -15.49 -9.30
C GLU A 77 41.74 -14.96 -10.55
N LEU A 78 42.14 -15.84 -11.47
CA LEU A 78 42.61 -15.46 -12.81
C LEU A 78 41.51 -14.77 -13.62
N LYS A 79 40.29 -15.33 -13.64
CA LYS A 79 39.12 -14.69 -14.27
C LYS A 79 38.74 -13.37 -13.58
N GLU A 80 38.88 -13.31 -12.25
CA GLU A 80 38.65 -12.08 -11.49
C GLU A 80 39.66 -10.99 -11.88
N LEU A 81 40.94 -11.33 -12.02
CA LEU A 81 41.99 -10.40 -12.45
C LEU A 81 41.74 -9.89 -13.88
N GLU A 82 41.36 -10.77 -14.82
CA GLU A 82 41.01 -10.41 -16.20
C GLU A 82 39.81 -9.45 -16.24
N PHE A 83 38.78 -9.74 -15.45
CA PHE A 83 37.60 -8.87 -15.33
C PHE A 83 37.95 -7.48 -14.79
N ILE A 84 38.79 -7.42 -13.75
CA ILE A 84 39.26 -6.15 -13.17
C ILE A 84 40.07 -5.36 -14.20
N ALA A 85 40.94 -6.02 -14.96
CA ALA A 85 41.76 -5.39 -15.99
C ALA A 85 40.90 -4.79 -17.13
N GLU A 86 39.75 -5.40 -17.45
CA GLU A 86 38.84 -4.93 -18.48
C GLU A 86 37.94 -3.77 -18.01
N GLU A 87 37.39 -3.83 -16.79
CA GLU A 87 36.41 -2.86 -16.30
C GLU A 87 37.02 -1.58 -15.73
N LYS A 88 38.22 -1.67 -15.17
CA LYS A 88 38.97 -0.54 -14.59
C LYS A 88 39.17 0.64 -15.56
N PRO A 89 39.62 0.46 -16.82
CA PRO A 89 39.76 1.57 -17.77
C PRO A 89 38.40 2.20 -18.13
N LYS A 90 37.34 1.41 -18.27
CA LYS A 90 35.98 1.90 -18.57
C LYS A 90 35.44 2.78 -17.42
N LEU A 91 35.66 2.36 -16.17
CA LEU A 91 35.30 3.14 -14.99
C LEU A 91 36.11 4.44 -14.89
N LYS A 92 37.42 4.39 -15.20
CA LYS A 92 38.29 5.58 -15.19
C LYS A 92 37.85 6.61 -16.23
N GLU A 93 37.58 6.15 -17.46
CA GLU A 93 37.10 7.02 -18.55
C GLU A 93 35.74 7.65 -18.22
N LYS A 94 34.84 6.88 -17.60
CA LYS A 94 33.55 7.38 -17.09
C LYS A 94 33.73 8.42 -15.98
N LEU A 95 34.70 8.24 -15.08
CA LEU A 95 35.05 9.24 -14.07
C LEU A 95 35.59 10.53 -14.70
N ASP A 96 36.45 10.38 -15.72
CA ASP A 96 37.11 11.49 -16.42
C ASP A 96 36.15 12.24 -17.36
N SER A 97 35.12 11.58 -17.93
CA SER A 97 34.05 12.24 -18.69
C SER A 97 33.09 12.99 -17.77
N MET A 98 32.75 12.43 -16.61
CA MET A 98 31.95 13.11 -15.58
C MET A 98 32.64 14.33 -14.98
N ARG A 99 33.98 14.34 -14.93
CA ARG A 99 34.76 15.51 -14.50
C ARG A 99 34.77 16.64 -15.55
N ARG A 100 34.50 16.32 -16.82
CA ARG A 100 34.47 17.26 -17.94
C ARG A 100 33.06 17.80 -18.24
N GLU A 101 32.01 17.06 -17.87
CA GLU A 101 30.62 17.51 -17.97
C GLU A 101 30.19 18.30 -16.72
N GLU A 102 30.60 19.56 -16.61
CA GLU A 102 29.78 20.55 -15.91
C GLU A 102 28.45 20.66 -16.69
N PRO A 103 27.29 20.28 -16.13
CA PRO A 103 26.06 20.29 -16.90
C PRO A 103 25.68 21.75 -17.19
N ARG A 104 25.75 22.14 -18.47
CA ARG A 104 25.05 23.31 -19.01
C ARG A 104 23.54 23.08 -18.84
N ARG A 105 23.02 23.32 -17.64
CA ARG A 105 21.58 23.33 -17.35
C ARG A 105 20.97 24.56 -18.02
N THR A 106 20.21 24.35 -19.09
CA THR A 106 19.14 25.27 -19.47
C THR A 106 18.22 25.47 -18.26
N LYS A 107 18.14 26.71 -17.75
CA LYS A 107 17.39 27.10 -16.56
C LYS A 107 15.87 26.95 -16.77
N ILE A 108 15.33 25.73 -16.74
CA ILE A 108 13.92 25.56 -16.38
C ILE A 108 13.86 25.76 -14.86
N LYS A 109 13.26 26.87 -14.42
CA LYS A 109 13.12 27.21 -13.00
C LYS A 109 11.97 26.39 -12.39
N ASN A 110 12.19 25.11 -12.14
CA ASN A 110 11.31 24.25 -11.33
C ASN A 110 10.90 25.00 -10.05
N THR A 111 9.60 25.17 -9.85
CA THR A 111 9.08 25.83 -8.64
C THR A 111 8.88 24.81 -7.52
N GLY A 112 8.71 23.53 -7.86
CA GLY A 112 8.37 22.45 -6.95
C GLY A 112 6.94 22.51 -6.42
N LEU A 113 6.10 23.41 -6.95
CA LEU A 113 4.65 23.42 -6.73
C LEU A 113 3.98 22.50 -7.74
N PHE A 114 2.91 21.82 -7.34
CA PHE A 114 2.12 20.97 -8.22
C PHE A 114 0.63 21.30 -8.12
N ASP A 115 -0.15 20.88 -9.10
CA ASP A 115 -1.61 21.00 -9.11
C ASP A 115 -2.28 19.71 -9.64
N PHE A 116 -3.52 19.79 -10.11
CA PHE A 116 -4.25 18.64 -10.65
C PHE A 116 -3.67 18.05 -11.94
N THR A 117 -2.88 18.83 -12.69
CA THR A 117 -2.45 18.51 -14.05
C THR A 117 -0.94 18.57 -14.26
N SER A 118 -0.23 19.31 -13.42
CA SER A 118 1.22 19.47 -13.50
C SER A 118 1.88 19.08 -12.18
N ASP A 119 3.01 18.38 -12.29
CA ASP A 119 3.85 17.92 -11.17
C ASP A 119 4.89 18.97 -10.73
N ASP A 120 5.11 19.98 -11.57
CA ASP A 120 6.00 21.13 -11.34
C ASP A 120 5.53 22.35 -12.16
N LEU A 121 4.97 23.34 -11.48
CA LEU A 121 4.50 24.56 -12.11
C LEU A 121 5.66 25.46 -12.54
N THR A 122 5.51 26.11 -13.68
CA THR A 122 6.38 27.18 -14.14
C THR A 122 6.17 28.47 -13.34
N GLN A 123 7.09 29.43 -13.44
CA GLN A 123 6.95 30.72 -12.76
C GLN A 123 5.72 31.51 -13.23
N GLU A 124 5.36 31.38 -14.51
CA GLU A 124 4.19 32.04 -15.10
C GLU A 124 2.89 31.43 -14.57
N GLU A 125 2.81 30.10 -14.49
CA GLU A 125 1.68 29.40 -13.89
C GLU A 125 1.52 29.75 -12.41
N VAL A 126 2.63 29.85 -11.66
CA VAL A 126 2.61 30.30 -10.26
C VAL A 126 2.14 31.75 -10.13
N ALA A 127 2.48 32.64 -11.08
CA ALA A 127 1.98 34.01 -11.09
C ALA A 127 0.46 34.06 -11.33
N LYS A 128 -0.05 33.26 -12.27
CA LYS A 128 -1.49 33.10 -12.51
C LYS A 128 -2.20 32.57 -11.26
N LEU A 129 -1.64 31.53 -10.64
CA LEU A 129 -2.16 30.93 -9.42
C LEU A 129 -2.24 31.95 -8.27
N ARG A 130 -1.23 32.82 -8.10
CA ARG A 130 -1.29 33.92 -7.12
C ARG A 130 -2.46 34.85 -7.36
N ASN A 131 -2.74 35.20 -8.61
CA ASN A 131 -3.85 36.08 -8.96
C ASN A 131 -5.21 35.43 -8.61
N ASP A 132 -5.36 34.14 -8.88
CA ASP A 132 -6.60 33.42 -8.54
C ASP A 132 -6.81 33.30 -7.02
N PHE A 133 -5.73 33.10 -6.25
CA PHE A 133 -5.76 33.13 -4.79
C PHE A 133 -6.15 34.52 -4.24
N ASN A 134 -5.61 35.60 -4.82
CA ASN A 134 -5.99 36.96 -4.42
C ASN A 134 -7.46 37.25 -4.72
N LYS A 135 -7.96 36.87 -5.91
CA LYS A 135 -9.38 37.01 -6.25
C LYS A 135 -10.30 36.26 -5.30
N ALA A 136 -9.94 35.01 -4.95
CA ALA A 136 -10.69 34.24 -3.95
C ALA A 136 -10.75 34.99 -2.60
N GLN A 137 -9.63 35.57 -2.17
CA GLN A 137 -9.57 36.34 -0.93
C GLN A 137 -10.44 37.60 -0.98
N GLU A 138 -10.36 38.37 -2.06
CA GLU A 138 -11.16 39.59 -2.31
C GLU A 138 -12.66 39.29 -2.32
N ASN A 139 -13.05 38.15 -2.89
CA ASN A 139 -14.43 37.65 -2.87
C ASN A 139 -14.88 37.16 -1.48
N GLY A 140 -14.00 37.20 -0.47
CA GLY A 140 -14.27 36.74 0.88
C GLY A 140 -14.35 35.23 1.01
N ASN A 141 -13.82 34.47 0.03
CA ASN A 141 -13.90 33.03 0.02
C ASN A 141 -13.00 32.38 1.05
N VAL A 142 -13.23 31.09 1.32
CA VAL A 142 -12.36 30.28 2.20
C VAL A 142 -11.22 29.66 1.41
N MET A 143 -10.01 29.75 1.95
CA MET A 143 -8.89 28.89 1.57
C MET A 143 -8.79 27.73 2.56
N PHE A 144 -8.88 26.50 2.07
CA PHE A 144 -8.56 25.31 2.86
C PHE A 144 -7.06 25.09 2.80
N THR A 145 -6.45 24.89 3.96
CA THR A 145 -5.01 24.61 4.08
C THR A 145 -4.85 23.26 4.76
N ASP A 146 -4.28 22.30 4.04
CA ASP A 146 -4.06 20.94 4.54
C ASP A 146 -2.56 20.67 4.64
N VAL A 147 -2.15 19.98 5.70
CA VAL A 147 -0.78 19.48 5.87
C VAL A 147 -0.84 17.99 6.07
N VAL A 148 -0.21 17.24 5.18
CA VAL A 148 0.00 15.81 5.33
C VAL A 148 1.42 15.59 5.83
N SER A 149 1.56 15.11 7.06
CA SER A 149 2.86 14.78 7.65
C SER A 149 3.02 13.28 7.74
N PHE A 150 4.25 12.81 7.54
CA PHE A 150 4.56 11.38 7.51
C PHE A 150 5.57 10.98 8.57
N ASP A 151 5.40 9.77 9.09
CA ASP A 151 6.51 9.07 9.69
C ASP A 151 7.42 8.51 8.58
N THR A 152 8.73 8.66 8.79
CA THR A 152 9.73 8.25 7.79
C THR A 152 9.64 6.75 7.51
N LYS A 153 9.31 5.92 8.51
CA LYS A 153 9.13 4.47 8.33
C LYS A 153 7.98 4.19 7.35
N GLY A 154 6.89 4.93 7.45
CA GLY A 154 5.75 4.80 6.53
C GLY A 154 6.15 5.06 5.08
N LEU A 155 6.95 6.09 4.81
CA LEU A 155 7.43 6.38 3.45
C LEU A 155 8.42 5.34 2.91
N ILE A 156 9.22 4.73 3.78
CA ILE A 156 10.10 3.62 3.40
C ILE A 156 9.27 2.38 3.05
N GLU A 157 8.28 2.04 3.88
CA GLU A 157 7.37 0.91 3.64
C GLU A 157 6.51 1.11 2.39
N ALA A 158 6.18 2.36 2.03
CA ALA A 158 5.53 2.70 0.77
C ALA A 158 6.45 2.59 -0.46
N GLY A 159 7.77 2.43 -0.28
CA GLY A 159 8.76 2.48 -1.37
C GLY A 159 8.97 3.89 -1.94
N VAL A 160 8.49 4.92 -1.24
CA VAL A 160 8.50 6.31 -1.69
C VAL A 160 9.75 7.04 -1.21
N TYR A 161 10.34 6.59 -0.10
CA TYR A 161 11.59 7.13 0.43
C TYR A 161 12.68 6.06 0.53
N ASN A 162 13.85 6.33 -0.05
CA ASN A 162 15.04 5.50 0.08
C ASN A 162 15.97 6.06 1.18
N PRO A 163 16.14 5.36 2.31
CA PRO A 163 16.94 5.86 3.43
C PRO A 163 18.46 5.83 3.17
N TYR A 164 18.92 5.06 2.17
CA TYR A 164 20.33 4.94 1.80
C TYR A 164 20.76 6.04 0.84
N THR A 165 19.99 6.23 -0.25
CA THR A 165 20.23 7.30 -1.24
C THR A 165 19.68 8.64 -0.78
N LYS A 166 18.85 8.64 0.28
CA LYS A 166 18.13 9.82 0.80
C LYS A 166 17.22 10.45 -0.25
N GLU A 167 16.69 9.63 -1.17
CA GLU A 167 15.81 10.07 -2.25
C GLU A 167 14.34 9.86 -1.92
N LEU A 168 13.54 10.89 -2.19
CA LEU A 168 12.09 10.83 -2.11
C LEU A 168 11.53 10.85 -3.53
N ASN A 169 10.77 9.83 -3.89
CA ASN A 169 9.94 9.85 -5.10
C ASN A 169 8.72 10.74 -4.85
N ARG A 170 8.62 11.86 -5.56
CA ARG A 170 7.53 12.83 -5.38
C ARG A 170 6.21 12.37 -6.00
N GLU A 171 6.28 11.60 -7.07
CA GLU A 171 5.14 11.29 -7.93
C GLU A 171 4.00 10.57 -7.16
N PRO A 172 4.25 9.52 -6.36
CA PRO A 172 3.20 8.88 -5.56
C PRO A 172 2.54 9.82 -4.55
N LEU A 173 3.31 10.76 -3.97
CA LEU A 173 2.80 11.74 -3.01
C LEU A 173 1.92 12.79 -3.68
N ILE A 174 2.29 13.21 -4.89
CA ILE A 174 1.50 14.14 -5.70
C ILE A 174 0.18 13.49 -6.09
N GLU A 175 0.21 12.25 -6.59
CA GLU A 175 -1.00 11.56 -7.02
C GLU A 175 -1.94 11.26 -5.84
N ALA A 176 -1.38 10.79 -4.72
CA ALA A 176 -2.16 10.63 -3.49
C ALA A 176 -2.81 11.95 -3.02
N SER A 177 -2.11 13.08 -3.17
CA SER A 177 -2.64 14.42 -2.87
C SER A 177 -3.80 14.77 -3.81
N ARG A 178 -3.67 14.50 -5.12
CA ARG A 178 -4.74 14.74 -6.11
C ARG A 178 -5.99 13.94 -5.78
N VAL A 179 -5.83 12.64 -5.53
CA VAL A 179 -6.94 11.74 -5.13
C VAL A 179 -7.63 12.25 -3.88
N MET A 180 -6.86 12.68 -2.87
CA MET A 180 -7.40 13.22 -1.63
C MET A 180 -8.21 14.50 -1.83
N ILE A 181 -7.70 15.45 -2.61
CA ILE A 181 -8.36 16.74 -2.84
C ILE A 181 -9.61 16.55 -3.73
N ARG A 182 -9.60 15.63 -4.71
CA ARG A 182 -10.79 15.29 -5.49
C ARG A 182 -11.91 14.75 -4.61
N GLU A 183 -11.60 13.85 -3.66
CA GLU A 183 -12.57 13.37 -2.67
C GLU A 183 -13.14 14.53 -1.84
N MET A 184 -12.28 15.46 -1.39
CA MET A 184 -12.72 16.64 -0.64
C MET A 184 -13.72 17.49 -1.44
N ILE A 185 -13.40 17.79 -2.70
CA ILE A 185 -14.25 18.59 -3.60
C ILE A 185 -15.62 17.94 -3.75
N GLN A 186 -15.66 16.62 -3.98
CA GLN A 186 -16.90 15.87 -4.13
C GLN A 186 -17.75 15.87 -2.85
N ASP A 187 -17.14 15.59 -1.70
CA ASP A 187 -17.83 15.45 -0.41
C ASP A 187 -18.38 16.75 0.16
N GLU A 188 -17.62 17.84 -0.05
CA GLU A 188 -17.98 19.19 0.37
C GLU A 188 -18.81 19.92 -0.70
N LYS A 189 -18.97 19.32 -1.89
CA LYS A 189 -19.69 19.86 -3.05
C LYS A 189 -19.13 21.24 -3.44
N LEU A 190 -17.80 21.32 -3.57
CA LEU A 190 -17.13 22.52 -4.07
C LEU A 190 -17.37 22.68 -5.58
N ASN A 191 -17.22 23.90 -6.07
CA ASN A 191 -17.44 24.21 -7.47
C ASN A 191 -16.45 23.47 -8.39
N PRO A 192 -16.85 23.11 -9.62
CA PRO A 192 -15.95 22.45 -10.58
C PRO A 192 -14.68 23.26 -10.89
N GLU A 193 -14.74 24.60 -10.81
CA GLU A 193 -13.61 25.50 -11.01
C GLU A 193 -12.71 25.66 -9.77
N THR A 194 -12.84 24.76 -8.78
CA THR A 194 -11.98 24.74 -7.60
C THR A 194 -10.52 24.55 -8.01
N ILE A 195 -9.64 25.39 -7.48
CA ILE A 195 -8.21 25.35 -7.75
C ILE A 195 -7.50 24.80 -6.51
N PHE A 196 -6.50 23.96 -6.74
CA PHE A 196 -5.64 23.41 -5.70
C PHE A 196 -4.17 23.56 -6.10
N THR A 197 -3.30 23.72 -5.12
CA THR A 197 -1.85 23.60 -5.28
C THR A 197 -1.20 22.93 -4.08
N GLY A 198 -0.13 22.18 -4.32
CA GLY A 198 0.63 21.52 -3.28
C GLY A 198 2.13 21.76 -3.38
N ALA A 199 2.82 21.58 -2.25
CA ALA A 199 4.27 21.65 -2.14
C ALA A 199 4.77 20.58 -1.17
N ILE A 200 5.75 19.78 -1.60
CA ILE A 200 6.44 18.83 -0.73
C ILE A 200 7.64 19.56 -0.11
N HIS A 201 7.68 19.60 1.22
CA HIS A 201 8.75 20.23 2.00
C HIS A 201 9.55 19.18 2.76
N TYR A 202 10.85 19.46 2.86
CA TYR A 202 11.87 18.53 3.38
C TYR A 202 12.51 19.02 4.68
N ASN A 203 12.00 20.11 5.26
CA ASN A 203 12.53 20.72 6.47
C ASN A 203 11.87 20.14 7.72
N THR A 204 12.64 20.15 8.82
CA THR A 204 12.26 19.74 10.20
C THR A 204 11.95 18.25 10.35
N ASP A 205 13.00 17.42 10.36
CA ASP A 205 13.05 16.00 10.79
C ASP A 205 12.05 15.01 10.14
N HIS A 206 11.06 15.50 9.39
CA HIS A 206 9.91 14.77 8.86
C HIS A 206 9.45 15.38 7.53
N PHE A 207 9.06 14.50 6.61
CA PHE A 207 8.50 14.89 5.32
C PHE A 207 7.06 15.37 5.49
N HIS A 208 6.70 16.44 4.79
CA HIS A 208 5.34 16.93 4.81
C HIS A 208 4.92 17.59 3.49
N ILE A 209 3.62 17.53 3.20
CA ILE A 209 3.01 18.15 2.02
C ILE A 209 2.09 19.27 2.51
N HIS A 210 2.36 20.50 2.07
CA HIS A 210 1.42 21.60 2.20
C HIS A 210 0.49 21.62 1.00
N LEU A 211 -0.79 21.84 1.26
CA LEU A 211 -1.85 21.80 0.27
C LEU A 211 -2.75 23.01 0.49
N ALA A 212 -3.10 23.73 -0.58
CA ALA A 212 -4.05 24.82 -0.51
C ALA A 212 -5.13 24.66 -1.58
N THR A 213 -6.39 24.79 -1.17
CA THR A 213 -7.54 24.71 -2.09
C THR A 213 -8.45 25.93 -1.92
N ILE A 214 -8.88 26.51 -3.04
CA ILE A 214 -9.75 27.69 -3.09
C ILE A 214 -10.84 27.55 -4.18
N GLU A 215 -11.95 28.24 -3.99
CA GLU A 215 -12.89 28.55 -5.06
C GLU A 215 -12.60 29.98 -5.54
N PRO A 216 -12.16 30.21 -6.80
CA PRO A 216 -11.69 31.53 -7.23
C PRO A 216 -12.81 32.55 -7.47
N LYS A 217 -14.03 32.10 -7.75
CA LYS A 217 -15.19 32.94 -8.09
C LYS A 217 -16.22 32.98 -6.95
N LEU A 218 -17.43 32.49 -7.18
CA LEU A 218 -18.43 32.28 -6.14
C LEU A 218 -18.02 31.08 -5.29
N SER A 219 -18.28 31.15 -3.99
CA SER A 219 -18.12 29.97 -3.14
C SER A 219 -19.40 29.15 -3.08
N SER A 220 -19.26 27.82 -3.02
CA SER A 220 -20.36 26.91 -2.70
C SER A 220 -20.65 26.82 -1.20
N ARG A 221 -19.83 27.48 -0.35
CA ARG A 221 -19.93 27.42 1.10
C ARG A 221 -21.05 28.32 1.63
N LYS A 222 -21.82 27.77 2.58
CA LYS A 222 -22.86 28.52 3.29
C LYS A 222 -22.26 29.69 4.05
N ILE A 223 -22.92 30.84 3.98
CA ILE A 223 -22.65 31.99 4.83
C ILE A 223 -23.22 31.72 6.23
N MET A 224 -22.42 32.00 7.26
CA MET A 224 -22.79 31.88 8.67
C MET A 224 -23.34 33.20 9.20
N ASN A 225 -23.90 33.17 10.42
CA ASN A 225 -24.53 34.36 11.03
C ASN A 225 -23.56 35.53 11.24
N ASP A 226 -22.25 35.26 11.31
CA ASP A 226 -21.18 36.28 11.41
C ASP A 226 -20.79 36.86 10.03
N GLY A 227 -21.51 36.51 8.97
CA GLY A 227 -21.28 36.97 7.61
C GLY A 227 -20.05 36.35 6.94
N LYS A 228 -19.43 35.32 7.54
CA LYS A 228 -18.30 34.56 6.98
C LYS A 228 -18.78 33.25 6.36
N GLN A 229 -18.03 32.76 5.38
CA GLN A 229 -18.29 31.44 4.81
C GLN A 229 -17.84 30.32 5.76
N ARG A 230 -18.61 29.22 5.79
CA ARG A 230 -18.30 28.05 6.60
C ARG A 230 -17.05 27.32 6.09
N GLY A 231 -15.93 27.52 6.78
CA GLY A 231 -14.68 26.81 6.48
C GLY A 231 -14.48 25.45 7.18
N LYS A 232 -15.25 25.12 8.22
CA LYS A 232 -15.18 23.78 8.81
C LYS A 232 -15.80 22.73 7.89
N ARG A 233 -15.00 21.75 7.47
CA ARG A 233 -15.39 20.55 6.71
C ARG A 233 -16.03 19.50 7.62
N LYS A 234 -16.79 18.56 7.05
CA LYS A 234 -17.43 17.48 7.82
C LYS A 234 -16.35 16.49 8.30
N PRO A 235 -16.45 15.93 9.51
CA PRO A 235 -15.51 14.90 9.97
C PRO A 235 -15.41 13.69 9.03
N LYS A 236 -16.54 13.28 8.43
CA LYS A 236 -16.58 12.20 7.43
C LYS A 236 -15.76 12.53 6.18
N THR A 237 -15.74 13.78 5.74
CA THR A 237 -14.90 14.23 4.62
C THR A 237 -13.43 14.03 4.95
N ILE A 238 -12.99 14.50 6.12
CA ILE A 238 -11.59 14.38 6.55
C ILE A 238 -11.18 12.90 6.68
N GLU A 239 -12.06 12.04 7.20
CA GLU A 239 -11.82 10.60 7.27
C GLU A 239 -11.66 9.97 5.87
N ARG A 240 -12.49 10.37 4.89
CA ARG A 240 -12.41 9.87 3.51
C ARG A 240 -11.20 10.41 2.75
N MET A 241 -10.86 11.68 2.95
CA MET A 241 -9.61 12.27 2.46
C MET A 241 -8.40 11.45 2.92
N LYS A 242 -8.26 11.24 4.25
CA LYS A 242 -7.17 10.44 4.82
C LYS A 242 -7.13 9.03 4.25
N ARG A 243 -8.29 8.38 4.12
CA ARG A 243 -8.42 7.03 3.57
C ARG A 243 -7.95 6.95 2.12
N ASN A 244 -8.45 7.85 1.27
CA ASN A 244 -8.16 7.79 -0.15
C ASN A 244 -6.71 8.21 -0.44
N PHE A 245 -6.16 9.17 0.30
CA PHE A 245 -4.72 9.47 0.27
C PHE A 245 -3.89 8.22 0.58
N SER A 246 -4.22 7.53 1.68
CA SER A 246 -3.48 6.34 2.10
C SER A 246 -3.56 5.21 1.10
N ASN A 247 -4.76 4.94 0.56
CA ASN A 247 -4.94 3.87 -0.43
C ASN A 247 -4.21 4.17 -1.74
N ALA A 248 -4.09 5.44 -2.13
CA ALA A 248 -3.32 5.83 -3.31
C ALA A 248 -1.81 5.73 -3.07
N LEU A 249 -1.35 6.04 -1.85
CA LEU A 249 0.07 5.98 -1.51
C LEU A 249 0.58 4.55 -1.28
N TYR A 250 -0.21 3.72 -0.61
CA TYR A 250 0.17 2.36 -0.25
C TYR A 250 -0.60 1.36 -1.12
N ASP A 251 -0.01 0.94 -2.24
CA ASP A 251 -0.62 -0.10 -3.07
C ASP A 251 -0.65 -1.44 -2.32
N ARG A 252 -1.87 -1.97 -2.13
CA ARG A 252 -2.14 -3.27 -1.47
C ARG A 252 -2.80 -4.26 -2.41
N THR A 253 -2.83 -3.97 -3.72
CA THR A 253 -3.55 -4.76 -4.73
C THR A 253 -3.01 -6.19 -4.79
N SER A 254 -1.68 -6.37 -4.80
CA SER A 254 -1.04 -7.68 -4.79
C SER A 254 -1.40 -8.50 -3.54
N VAL A 255 -1.42 -7.87 -2.37
CA VAL A 255 -1.81 -8.50 -1.10
C VAL A 255 -3.26 -8.99 -1.13
N TYR A 256 -4.20 -8.15 -1.59
CA TYR A 256 -5.60 -8.56 -1.66
C TYR A 256 -5.84 -9.66 -2.70
N LYS A 257 -5.12 -9.61 -3.83
CA LYS A 257 -5.16 -10.67 -4.85
C LYS A 257 -4.66 -11.99 -4.29
N GLU A 258 -3.53 -11.99 -3.59
CA GLU A 258 -2.98 -13.17 -2.92
C GLU A 258 -3.95 -13.75 -1.89
N MET A 259 -4.51 -12.90 -1.02
CA MET A 259 -5.54 -13.35 -0.06
C MET A 259 -6.75 -13.99 -0.75
N SER A 260 -7.19 -13.43 -1.89
CA SER A 260 -8.29 -14.00 -2.68
C SER A 260 -7.92 -15.37 -3.25
N GLN A 261 -6.73 -15.51 -3.83
CA GLN A 261 -6.23 -16.76 -4.40
C GLN A 261 -6.10 -17.85 -3.33
N LEU A 262 -5.48 -17.55 -2.18
CA LEU A 262 -5.37 -18.47 -1.05
C LEU A 262 -6.74 -18.92 -0.57
N ARG A 263 -7.68 -17.98 -0.39
CA ARG A 263 -9.05 -18.29 0.01
C ARG A 263 -9.74 -19.25 -0.97
N ASP A 264 -9.55 -19.04 -2.27
CA ASP A 264 -10.17 -19.87 -3.29
C ASP A 264 -9.51 -21.26 -3.37
N SER A 265 -8.18 -21.34 -3.24
CA SER A 265 -7.44 -22.61 -3.15
C SER A 265 -7.86 -23.42 -1.93
N LEU A 266 -7.90 -22.81 -0.74
CA LEU A 266 -8.34 -23.45 0.49
C LEU A 266 -9.76 -24.02 0.39
N ARG A 267 -10.64 -23.32 -0.34
CA ARG A 267 -12.01 -23.79 -0.59
C ARG A 267 -12.03 -25.06 -1.45
N ILE A 268 -11.11 -25.17 -2.41
CA ILE A 268 -10.98 -26.35 -3.27
C ILE A 268 -10.36 -27.51 -2.47
N ASP A 269 -9.26 -27.24 -1.76
CA ASP A 269 -8.53 -28.23 -0.97
C ASP A 269 -9.43 -28.89 0.08
N VAL A 270 -10.23 -28.10 0.80
CA VAL A 270 -11.12 -28.64 1.84
C VAL A 270 -12.13 -29.62 1.25
N LYS A 271 -12.64 -29.35 0.04
CA LYS A 271 -13.63 -30.22 -0.62
C LYS A 271 -12.98 -31.50 -1.14
N GLN A 272 -11.83 -31.39 -1.79
CA GLN A 272 -11.12 -32.53 -2.38
C GLN A 272 -10.65 -33.52 -1.31
N ASP A 273 -10.12 -33.01 -0.20
CA ASP A 273 -9.59 -33.85 0.87
C ASP A 273 -10.66 -34.35 1.85
N PHE A 274 -11.85 -33.74 1.86
CA PHE A 274 -12.89 -33.96 2.86
C PHE A 274 -13.15 -35.45 3.15
N HIS A 275 -13.62 -36.17 2.13
CA HIS A 275 -14.01 -37.57 2.24
C HIS A 275 -12.81 -38.48 2.53
N LYS A 276 -11.64 -38.16 1.96
CA LYS A 276 -10.40 -38.92 2.15
C LYS A 276 -9.91 -38.81 3.60
N LYS A 277 -9.92 -37.61 4.17
CA LYS A 277 -9.48 -37.33 5.55
C LYS A 277 -10.42 -37.96 6.57
N ILE A 278 -11.74 -37.86 6.38
CA ILE A 278 -12.73 -38.52 7.27
C ILE A 278 -12.56 -40.05 7.26
N LYS A 279 -12.29 -40.66 6.10
CA LYS A 279 -12.10 -42.12 6.02
C LYS A 279 -10.82 -42.60 6.68
N ARG A 280 -9.73 -41.83 6.59
CA ARG A 280 -8.37 -42.28 6.96
C ARG A 280 -7.95 -41.84 8.36
N ASN A 281 -8.54 -40.79 8.92
CA ASN A 281 -8.17 -40.26 10.24
C ASN A 281 -9.33 -40.38 11.23
N ARG A 282 -9.11 -41.14 12.31
CA ARG A 282 -10.11 -41.41 13.36
C ARG A 282 -10.53 -40.15 14.11
N GLU A 283 -9.59 -39.24 14.36
CA GLU A 283 -9.86 -37.97 15.05
C GLU A 283 -10.75 -37.06 14.19
N ILE A 284 -10.39 -36.91 12.90
CA ILE A 284 -11.19 -36.15 11.93
C ILE A 284 -12.60 -36.74 11.82
N LYS A 285 -12.71 -38.07 11.77
CA LYS A 285 -14.03 -38.75 11.75
C LYS A 285 -14.84 -38.46 13.00
N HIS A 286 -14.22 -38.47 14.19
CA HIS A 286 -14.92 -38.19 15.44
C HIS A 286 -15.43 -36.75 15.49
N GLN A 287 -14.59 -35.79 15.11
CA GLN A 287 -14.99 -34.37 15.06
C GLN A 287 -16.08 -34.12 14.01
N PHE A 288 -16.01 -34.79 12.86
CA PHE A 288 -17.07 -34.76 11.85
C PHE A 288 -18.44 -35.20 12.42
N LEU A 289 -18.47 -36.29 13.19
CA LEU A 289 -19.71 -36.79 13.80
C LEU A 289 -20.29 -35.81 14.84
N ARG A 290 -19.42 -35.10 15.58
CA ARG A 290 -19.83 -34.02 16.49
C ARG A 290 -20.47 -32.86 15.75
N VAL A 291 -19.80 -32.36 14.71
CA VAL A 291 -20.36 -31.31 13.85
C VAL A 291 -21.72 -31.73 13.31
N LYS A 292 -21.84 -32.94 12.75
CA LYS A 292 -23.09 -33.49 12.22
C LYS A 292 -24.23 -33.53 13.24
N ALA A 293 -23.93 -33.85 14.50
CA ALA A 293 -24.92 -33.87 15.58
C ALA A 293 -25.42 -32.47 15.99
N THR A 294 -24.66 -31.41 15.67
CA THR A 294 -25.06 -30.01 15.95
C THR A 294 -25.76 -29.32 14.78
N LEU A 295 -25.89 -29.98 13.63
CA LEU A 295 -26.52 -29.39 12.45
C LEU A 295 -28.05 -29.32 12.59
N PRO A 296 -28.71 -28.35 11.94
CA PRO A 296 -30.17 -28.32 11.85
C PRO A 296 -30.74 -29.63 11.30
N GLU A 297 -31.92 -30.03 11.77
CA GLU A 297 -32.60 -31.25 11.34
C GLU A 297 -32.84 -31.26 9.83
N GLU A 298 -33.32 -30.15 9.28
CA GLU A 298 -33.55 -30.02 7.85
C GLU A 298 -32.25 -29.69 7.09
N LYS A 299 -31.88 -30.56 6.14
CA LYS A 299 -30.73 -30.36 5.24
C LYS A 299 -30.77 -29.05 4.44
N LYS A 300 -31.95 -28.49 4.19
CA LYS A 300 -32.12 -27.20 3.50
C LYS A 300 -31.46 -26.04 4.28
N ASN A 301 -31.39 -26.18 5.61
CA ASN A 301 -30.80 -25.20 6.52
C ASN A 301 -29.30 -25.44 6.76
N TRP A 302 -28.67 -26.41 6.10
CA TRP A 302 -27.22 -26.64 6.22
C TRP A 302 -26.45 -25.59 5.43
N ASN A 303 -26.32 -24.41 6.01
CA ASN A 303 -25.42 -23.33 5.59
C ASN A 303 -24.93 -22.59 6.84
N THR A 304 -23.78 -21.92 6.75
CA THR A 304 -23.16 -21.27 7.91
C THR A 304 -24.05 -20.21 8.55
N HIS A 305 -24.93 -19.56 7.77
CA HIS A 305 -25.84 -18.53 8.28
C HIS A 305 -26.83 -19.08 9.32
N HIS A 306 -27.32 -20.30 9.14
CA HIS A 306 -28.30 -20.94 10.02
C HIS A 306 -27.68 -21.81 11.12
N LEU A 307 -26.35 -21.86 11.22
CA LEU A 307 -25.70 -22.55 12.34
C LEU A 307 -25.87 -21.73 13.63
N SER A 308 -26.22 -22.41 14.72
CA SER A 308 -26.11 -21.84 16.07
C SER A 308 -24.66 -21.55 16.41
N ASP A 309 -24.41 -20.71 17.42
CA ASP A 309 -23.03 -20.35 17.77
C ASP A 309 -22.24 -21.56 18.32
N SER A 310 -22.91 -22.49 18.99
CA SER A 310 -22.32 -23.79 19.38
C SER A 310 -21.93 -24.62 18.16
N ALA A 311 -22.81 -24.72 17.15
CA ALA A 311 -22.53 -25.44 15.91
C ALA A 311 -21.39 -24.78 15.11
N LYS A 312 -21.31 -23.44 15.08
CA LYS A 312 -20.18 -22.71 14.47
C LYS A 312 -18.88 -23.02 15.19
N LYS A 313 -18.87 -23.09 16.53
CA LYS A 313 -17.67 -23.43 17.31
C LYS A 313 -17.15 -24.82 16.96
N GLU A 314 -18.02 -25.83 16.93
CA GLU A 314 -17.65 -27.19 16.53
C GLU A 314 -17.16 -27.25 15.08
N MET A 315 -17.82 -26.51 14.17
CA MET A 315 -17.42 -26.40 12.77
C MET A 315 -16.03 -25.75 12.61
N TYR A 316 -15.74 -24.70 13.37
CA TYR A 316 -14.45 -24.00 13.26
C TYR A 316 -13.30 -24.86 13.79
N GLN A 317 -13.52 -25.60 14.88
CA GLN A 317 -12.57 -26.61 15.36
C GLN A 317 -12.33 -27.70 14.30
N PHE A 318 -13.39 -28.14 13.63
CA PHE A 318 -13.28 -29.12 12.56
C PHE A 318 -12.51 -28.59 11.34
N ILE A 319 -12.71 -27.32 10.97
CA ILE A 319 -11.93 -26.65 9.93
C ILE A 319 -10.44 -26.61 10.30
N ASP A 320 -10.11 -26.21 11.53
CA ASP A 320 -8.71 -26.17 11.98
C ASP A 320 -8.06 -27.56 11.92
N LEU A 321 -8.78 -28.60 12.33
CA LEU A 321 -8.31 -29.99 12.24
C LEU A 321 -8.14 -30.48 10.79
N LEU A 322 -9.07 -30.15 9.89
CA LEU A 322 -8.97 -30.51 8.47
C LEU A 322 -7.80 -29.80 7.77
N MET A 323 -7.47 -28.59 8.20
CA MET A 323 -6.48 -27.72 7.59
C MET A 323 -5.11 -27.73 8.28
N GLU A 324 -4.92 -28.52 9.34
CA GLU A 324 -3.68 -28.57 10.13
C GLU A 324 -2.43 -28.75 9.27
N LYS A 325 -2.50 -29.61 8.25
CA LYS A 325 -1.39 -29.89 7.32
C LYS A 325 -1.41 -29.07 6.04
N ASN A 326 -2.36 -28.15 5.89
CA ASN A 326 -2.44 -27.27 4.72
C ASN A 326 -1.61 -26.01 5.00
N GLU A 327 -0.54 -25.80 4.25
CA GLU A 327 0.39 -24.69 4.47
C GLU A 327 -0.18 -23.32 4.08
N ASP A 328 -1.21 -23.28 3.23
CA ASP A 328 -1.84 -22.04 2.76
C ASP A 328 -2.79 -21.45 3.82
N PHE A 329 -3.31 -22.28 4.72
CA PHE A 329 -4.22 -21.86 5.78
C PHE A 329 -3.55 -20.96 6.84
N PRO A 330 -2.39 -21.34 7.45
CA PRO A 330 -1.66 -20.43 8.32
C PRO A 330 -1.10 -19.22 7.56
N LEU A 331 -0.73 -19.36 6.28
CA LEU A 331 -0.29 -18.23 5.45
C LEU A 331 -1.40 -17.19 5.28
N TYR A 332 -2.64 -17.61 4.97
CA TYR A 332 -3.79 -16.71 4.89
C TYR A 332 -4.02 -15.95 6.19
N LYS A 333 -3.95 -16.66 7.34
CA LYS A 333 -4.09 -16.05 8.67
C LYS A 333 -2.97 -15.01 8.91
N SER A 334 -1.72 -15.32 8.56
CA SER A 334 -0.59 -14.40 8.69
C SER A 334 -0.78 -13.12 7.85
N ILE A 335 -1.13 -13.25 6.56
CA ILE A 335 -1.35 -12.08 5.69
C ILE A 335 -2.51 -11.22 6.20
N ALA A 336 -3.62 -11.85 6.65
CA ALA A 336 -4.75 -11.12 7.22
C ALA A 336 -4.34 -10.33 8.48
N LYS A 337 -3.45 -10.89 9.31
CA LYS A 337 -2.96 -10.24 10.52
C LYS A 337 -2.05 -9.06 10.19
N GLU A 338 -1.11 -9.24 9.27
CA GLU A 338 -0.20 -8.17 8.86
C GLU A 338 -0.95 -7.01 8.19
N GLU A 339 -1.97 -7.31 7.38
CA GLU A 339 -2.83 -6.28 6.80
C GLU A 339 -3.65 -5.54 7.87
N ASN A 340 -4.09 -6.24 8.92
CA ASN A 340 -4.74 -5.61 10.06
C ASN A 340 -3.78 -4.66 10.80
N ASP A 341 -2.55 -5.10 11.05
CA ASP A 341 -1.54 -4.31 11.73
C ASP A 341 -1.15 -3.08 10.88
N PHE A 342 -0.95 -3.26 9.57
CA PHE A 342 -0.74 -2.17 8.62
C PHE A 342 -1.89 -1.16 8.63
N LYS A 343 -3.15 -1.61 8.57
CA LYS A 343 -4.31 -0.72 8.66
C LYS A 343 -4.34 0.05 9.98
N ALA A 344 -3.92 -0.56 11.09
CA ALA A 344 -3.82 0.14 12.37
C ALA A 344 -2.72 1.22 12.34
N GLN A 345 -1.59 0.97 11.66
CA GLN A 345 -0.53 1.97 11.46
C GLN A 345 -0.96 3.14 10.56
N VAL A 346 -1.81 2.88 9.56
CA VAL A 346 -2.24 3.90 8.59
C VAL A 346 -3.47 4.69 9.05
N TYR A 347 -4.44 4.02 9.67
CA TYR A 347 -5.73 4.61 10.05
C TYR A 347 -5.91 4.85 11.55
N GLY A 348 -4.97 4.38 12.37
CA GLY A 348 -5.13 4.29 13.82
C GLY A 348 -5.95 3.07 14.23
N LYS A 349 -5.96 2.76 15.53
CA LYS A 349 -6.75 1.63 16.06
C LYS A 349 -8.25 1.90 15.95
N LEU A 350 -9.01 0.88 15.56
CA LEU A 350 -10.47 0.90 15.58
C LEU A 350 -10.98 1.02 17.02
N ASN A 351 -12.20 1.54 17.19
CA ASN A 351 -12.87 1.55 18.50
C ASN A 351 -13.11 0.10 18.97
N GLU A 352 -13.06 -0.13 20.29
CA GLU A 352 -13.21 -1.45 20.94
C GLU A 352 -14.47 -2.23 20.50
N ASN A 353 -15.55 -1.52 20.14
CA ASN A 353 -16.84 -2.13 19.75
C ASN A 353 -16.93 -2.57 18.28
N LYS A 354 -15.83 -2.57 17.51
CA LYS A 354 -15.85 -2.99 16.09
C LYS A 354 -14.84 -4.12 15.85
N ASN A 355 -15.31 -5.16 15.16
CA ASN A 355 -14.44 -6.23 14.69
C ASN A 355 -13.28 -5.67 13.87
N SER A 356 -12.08 -6.12 14.19
CA SER A 356 -10.84 -5.83 13.49
C SER A 356 -10.89 -6.32 12.04
N TYR A 357 -9.97 -5.84 11.19
CA TYR A 357 -9.86 -6.35 9.83
C TYR A 357 -9.58 -7.87 9.85
N TYR A 358 -8.70 -8.29 10.77
CA TYR A 358 -8.35 -9.69 10.95
C TYR A 358 -9.58 -10.55 11.30
N GLU A 359 -10.37 -10.15 12.30
CA GLU A 359 -11.58 -10.89 12.70
C GLU A 359 -12.60 -10.96 11.57
N ASN A 360 -12.78 -9.87 10.81
CA ASN A 360 -13.69 -9.89 9.66
C ASN A 360 -13.21 -10.84 8.56
N LYS A 361 -11.89 -10.93 8.31
CA LYS A 361 -11.31 -11.87 7.33
C LYS A 361 -11.29 -13.31 7.82
N LEU A 362 -11.32 -13.55 9.12
CA LEU A 362 -11.44 -14.91 9.65
C LEU A 362 -12.89 -15.37 9.79
N TYR A 363 -13.70 -14.61 10.52
CA TYR A 363 -14.99 -15.05 11.07
C TYR A 363 -16.20 -14.27 10.56
N GLY A 364 -15.98 -13.14 9.87
CA GLY A 364 -17.05 -12.37 9.25
C GLY A 364 -17.81 -13.16 8.19
N LYS A 365 -18.92 -12.61 7.69
CA LYS A 365 -19.75 -13.25 6.62
C LYS A 365 -18.95 -13.60 5.36
N ASP A 366 -17.88 -12.85 5.10
CA ASP A 366 -16.95 -13.09 3.99
C ASP A 366 -15.63 -13.75 4.40
N GLY A 367 -15.49 -14.10 5.67
CA GLY A 367 -14.28 -14.66 6.26
C GLY A 367 -14.00 -16.09 5.84
N ILE A 368 -12.74 -16.52 6.00
CA ILE A 368 -12.28 -17.84 5.57
C ILE A 368 -13.04 -18.97 6.27
N TYR A 369 -13.30 -18.88 7.57
CA TYR A 369 -14.03 -19.91 8.30
C TYR A 369 -15.48 -20.03 7.82
N TYR A 370 -16.14 -18.91 7.54
CA TYR A 370 -17.50 -18.92 7.02
C TYR A 370 -17.60 -19.64 5.67
N ARG A 371 -16.63 -19.39 4.78
CA ARG A 371 -16.56 -19.97 3.44
C ARG A 371 -16.16 -21.45 3.44
N LEU A 372 -15.20 -21.83 4.29
CA LEU A 372 -14.81 -23.22 4.47
C LEU A 372 -15.94 -24.03 5.11
N SER A 373 -16.66 -23.47 6.09
CA SER A 373 -17.85 -24.08 6.67
C SER A 373 -18.90 -24.38 5.60
N ASN A 374 -19.24 -23.43 4.73
CA ASN A 374 -20.18 -23.68 3.63
C ASN A 374 -19.67 -24.78 2.68
N SER A 375 -18.38 -24.81 2.40
CA SER A 375 -17.78 -25.83 1.53
C SER A 375 -17.85 -27.23 2.15
N ILE A 376 -17.61 -27.33 3.46
CA ILE A 376 -17.77 -28.57 4.22
C ILE A 376 -19.25 -28.98 4.21
N LEU A 377 -20.19 -28.08 4.54
CA LEU A 377 -21.62 -28.37 4.55
C LEU A 377 -22.13 -28.84 3.19
N GLU A 378 -21.60 -28.30 2.10
CA GLU A 378 -21.87 -28.78 0.74
C GLU A 378 -21.39 -30.23 0.53
N GLU A 379 -20.19 -30.59 0.98
CA GLU A 379 -19.72 -31.98 0.91
C GLU A 379 -20.53 -32.90 1.84
N MET A 380 -20.90 -32.44 3.04
CA MET A 380 -21.75 -33.21 3.98
C MET A 380 -23.13 -33.53 3.39
N LYS A 381 -23.72 -32.61 2.61
CA LYS A 381 -25.01 -32.84 1.94
C LYS A 381 -24.96 -34.00 0.94
N LYS A 382 -23.80 -34.23 0.32
CA LYS A 382 -23.57 -35.30 -0.67
C LYS A 382 -23.46 -36.68 -0.02
N GLU A 383 -23.22 -36.76 1.29
CA GLU A 383 -23.23 -38.05 1.98
C GLU A 383 -24.64 -38.68 1.93
N LYS A 384 -24.68 -39.95 1.49
CA LYS A 384 -25.86 -40.81 1.65
C LYS A 384 -26.18 -40.94 3.15
N PRO A 385 -27.46 -41.02 3.54
CA PRO A 385 -27.82 -41.21 4.93
C PRO A 385 -27.13 -42.46 5.48
N SER A 386 -26.39 -42.28 6.59
CA SER A 386 -25.74 -43.36 7.32
C SER A 386 -26.58 -43.65 8.56
N ASN A 387 -27.11 -44.86 8.69
CA ASN A 387 -27.95 -45.32 9.81
C ASN A 387 -27.14 -45.63 11.09
N ALA A 388 -25.98 -45.01 11.29
CA ALA A 388 -25.17 -45.23 12.48
C ALA A 388 -25.63 -44.32 13.63
N LYS A 389 -26.39 -44.89 14.59
CA LYS A 389 -26.67 -44.25 15.88
C LYS A 389 -25.36 -44.04 16.65
N ILE A 390 -24.95 -42.78 16.83
CA ILE A 390 -23.78 -42.41 17.63
C ILE A 390 -24.23 -42.37 19.09
N LYS A 391 -23.65 -43.23 19.95
CA LYS A 391 -23.74 -43.07 21.40
C LYS A 391 -22.81 -41.94 21.83
N THR A 392 -23.37 -40.80 22.22
CA THR A 392 -22.63 -39.72 22.87
C THR A 392 -22.18 -40.18 24.26
N LYS A 393 -20.87 -40.38 24.46
CA LYS A 393 -20.29 -40.38 25.81
C LYS A 393 -19.87 -38.96 26.12
N ASP A 394 -20.33 -38.45 27.26
CA ASP A 394 -20.00 -37.12 27.77
C ASP A 394 -18.49 -37.00 27.98
N TYR A 395 -17.83 -36.37 27.01
CA TYR A 395 -16.49 -35.85 27.18
C TYR A 395 -16.62 -34.39 27.61
N HIS A 396 -16.41 -34.12 28.90
CA HIS A 396 -16.23 -32.77 29.39
C HIS A 396 -14.96 -32.18 28.76
N TYR A 397 -15.14 -31.32 27.77
CA TYR A 397 -14.08 -30.48 27.23
C TYR A 397 -13.90 -29.27 28.16
N GLN A 398 -12.77 -29.24 28.87
CA GLN A 398 -12.29 -28.04 29.54
C GLN A 398 -12.01 -26.97 28.46
N PRO A 399 -12.63 -25.77 28.52
CA PRO A 399 -12.28 -24.68 27.63
C PRO A 399 -10.78 -24.40 27.74
N ARG A 400 -10.02 -24.62 26.66
CA ARG A 400 -8.71 -23.97 26.57
C ARG A 400 -8.95 -22.46 26.54
N ASP A 401 -8.47 -21.77 27.57
CA ASP A 401 -8.40 -20.31 27.64
C ASP A 401 -7.93 -19.74 26.31
N GLN A 402 -8.84 -19.07 25.59
CA GLN A 402 -8.54 -18.42 24.32
C GLN A 402 -7.61 -17.21 24.48
N THR A 403 -7.34 -16.79 25.72
CA THR A 403 -6.39 -15.74 26.11
C THR A 403 -4.96 -16.24 26.33
N LYS A 404 -4.70 -17.56 26.29
CA LYS A 404 -3.35 -18.13 26.44
C LYS A 404 -2.84 -18.90 25.23
N ASN A 405 -3.62 -18.96 24.14
CA ASN A 405 -3.13 -19.35 22.82
C ASN A 405 -2.58 -18.16 22.04
N GLU A 406 -1.82 -17.28 22.71
CA GLU A 406 -0.56 -16.82 22.12
C GLU A 406 0.37 -18.03 22.02
N ILE A 407 -0.02 -19.03 21.22
CA ILE A 407 0.93 -20.02 20.75
C ILE A 407 1.84 -19.20 19.86
N GLN A 408 3.01 -18.94 20.44
CA GLN A 408 4.28 -18.72 19.79
C GLN A 408 4.36 -19.66 18.58
N TYR A 409 3.79 -19.26 17.45
CA TYR A 409 4.00 -19.87 16.14
C TYR A 409 5.44 -19.53 15.72
N HIS A 410 6.40 -20.12 16.44
CA HIS A 410 7.78 -20.23 16.04
C HIS A 410 7.99 -21.46 15.16
N THR A 411 7.00 -21.80 14.31
CA THR A 411 7.25 -22.66 13.16
C THR A 411 7.77 -21.77 12.03
N ASN A 412 9.10 -21.58 12.03
CA ASN A 412 9.89 -20.87 11.02
C ASN A 412 9.25 -19.60 10.44
N SER A 413 9.29 -18.48 11.18
CA SER A 413 8.85 -17.16 10.66
C SER A 413 9.49 -16.85 9.30
N MET A 414 10.76 -17.23 9.10
CA MET A 414 11.49 -17.05 7.85
C MET A 414 10.92 -17.89 6.69
N PHE A 415 10.41 -19.10 6.94
CA PHE A 415 9.82 -19.95 5.90
C PHE A 415 8.48 -19.41 5.40
N LEU A 416 7.61 -18.95 6.32
CA LEU A 416 6.37 -18.29 5.95
C LEU A 416 6.65 -16.97 5.22
N GLN A 417 7.61 -16.18 5.70
CA GLN A 417 8.06 -14.95 5.03
C GLN A 417 8.61 -15.25 3.63
N PHE A 418 9.41 -16.30 3.47
CA PHE A 418 9.96 -16.73 2.19
C PHE A 418 8.87 -17.19 1.21
N LYS A 419 7.94 -18.06 1.65
CA LYS A 419 6.81 -18.50 0.81
C LYS A 419 5.92 -17.34 0.38
N LYS A 420 5.67 -16.41 1.29
CA LYS A 420 4.94 -15.17 1.01
C LYS A 420 5.67 -14.35 -0.06
N MET A 421 6.97 -14.12 0.12
CA MET A 421 7.79 -13.39 -0.84
C MET A 421 7.81 -14.08 -2.21
N GLN A 422 8.03 -15.38 -2.26
CA GLN A 422 8.03 -16.16 -3.50
C GLN A 422 6.69 -16.05 -4.24
N ARG A 423 5.55 -16.13 -3.53
CA ARG A 423 4.22 -16.00 -4.15
C ARG A 423 3.91 -14.59 -4.63
N LEU A 424 4.17 -13.56 -3.82
CA LEU A 424 3.98 -12.16 -4.20
C LEU A 424 4.84 -11.80 -5.42
N MET A 425 6.13 -12.14 -5.40
CA MET A 425 7.05 -11.95 -6.53
C MET A 425 6.58 -12.71 -7.77
N SER A 426 6.10 -13.95 -7.63
CA SER A 426 5.58 -14.71 -8.77
C SER A 426 4.33 -14.08 -9.40
N ASN A 427 3.49 -13.45 -8.59
CA ASN A 427 2.29 -12.77 -9.04
C ASN A 427 2.63 -11.42 -9.68
N GLU A 428 3.60 -10.68 -9.14
CA GLU A 428 4.14 -9.44 -9.73
C GLU A 428 4.84 -9.72 -11.06
N VAL A 429 5.65 -10.77 -11.16
CA VAL A 429 6.29 -11.18 -12.42
C VAL A 429 5.25 -11.60 -13.47
N LYS A 430 4.18 -12.32 -13.07
CA LYS A 430 3.08 -12.65 -13.98
C LYS A 430 2.33 -11.42 -14.44
N GLN A 431 2.12 -10.44 -13.55
CA GLN A 431 1.46 -9.19 -13.89
C GLN A 431 2.31 -8.34 -14.81
N TRP A 432 3.60 -8.17 -14.51
CA TRP A 432 4.55 -7.48 -15.37
C TRP A 432 4.59 -8.09 -16.78
N LYS A 433 4.61 -9.43 -16.90
CA LYS A 433 4.52 -10.10 -18.20
C LYS A 433 3.21 -9.79 -18.93
N ALA A 434 2.07 -9.84 -18.23
CA ALA A 434 0.77 -9.51 -18.80
C ALA A 434 0.65 -8.03 -19.23
N GLU A 435 1.25 -7.11 -18.48
CA GLU A 435 1.32 -5.68 -18.82
C GLU A 435 2.21 -5.44 -20.05
N GLN A 436 3.36 -6.10 -20.15
CA GLN A 436 4.21 -6.06 -21.34
C GLN A 436 3.51 -6.63 -22.58
N GLU A 437 2.81 -7.76 -22.44
CA GLU A 437 2.02 -8.35 -23.54
C GLU A 437 0.87 -7.42 -23.97
N PHE A 438 0.19 -6.78 -23.02
CA PHE A 438 -0.87 -5.81 -23.30
C PHE A 438 -0.34 -4.56 -24.01
N GLU A 439 0.81 -4.04 -23.57
CA GLU A 439 1.44 -2.88 -24.19
C GLU A 439 1.94 -3.18 -25.61
N GLN A 440 2.57 -4.34 -25.82
CA GLN A 440 2.93 -4.83 -27.16
C GLN A 440 1.70 -4.97 -28.07
N THR A 441 0.62 -5.54 -27.55
CA THR A 441 -0.64 -5.70 -28.29
C THR A 441 -1.23 -4.33 -28.68
N ASN A 442 -1.20 -3.34 -27.79
CA ASN A 442 -1.68 -1.99 -28.09
C ASN A 442 -0.79 -1.25 -29.08
N GLN A 443 0.54 -1.41 -28.99
CA GLN A 443 1.47 -0.85 -29.97
C GLN A 443 1.23 -1.47 -31.36
N GLU A 444 0.95 -2.77 -31.43
CA GLU A 444 0.64 -3.46 -32.68
C GLU A 444 -0.73 -3.03 -33.24
N ILE A 445 -1.75 -2.86 -32.41
CA ILE A 445 -3.05 -2.31 -32.81
C ILE A 445 -2.88 -0.89 -33.37
N GLN A 446 -2.11 -0.03 -32.68
CA GLN A 446 -1.83 1.33 -33.15
C GLN A 446 -1.05 1.31 -34.46
N ARG A 447 -0.10 0.39 -34.62
CA ARG A 447 0.67 0.21 -35.86
C ARG A 447 -0.22 -0.21 -37.02
N ILE A 448 -1.14 -1.16 -36.79
CA ILE A 448 -2.12 -1.63 -37.77
C ILE A 448 -3.12 -0.53 -38.14
N GLN A 449 -3.62 0.22 -37.16
CA GLN A 449 -4.51 1.36 -37.39
C GLN A 449 -3.82 2.43 -38.23
N LYS A 450 -2.58 2.76 -37.88
CA LYS A 450 -1.78 3.75 -38.59
C LYS A 450 -1.43 3.30 -40.01
N ALA A 451 -1.06 2.04 -40.22
CA ALA A 451 -0.81 1.51 -41.56
C ALA A 451 -2.06 1.54 -42.45
N ARG A 452 -3.25 1.22 -41.89
CA ARG A 452 -4.54 1.34 -42.58
C ARG A 452 -4.88 2.79 -42.93
N GLU A 453 -4.56 3.76 -42.06
CA GLU A 453 -4.73 5.19 -42.35
C GLU A 453 -3.81 5.69 -43.48
N TYR A 454 -2.64 5.09 -43.66
CA TYR A 454 -1.69 5.43 -44.73
C TYR A 454 -1.81 4.57 -45.99
N GLY A 455 -2.81 3.68 -46.08
CA GLY A 455 -3.03 2.82 -47.25
C GLY A 455 -1.90 1.82 -47.51
N LEU A 456 -1.13 1.47 -46.47
CA LEU A 456 -0.06 0.48 -46.54
C LEU A 456 -0.65 -0.89 -46.17
N ASP A 457 -0.57 -1.87 -47.07
CA ASP A 457 -0.80 -3.27 -46.72
C ASP A 457 0.32 -3.74 -45.77
N LEU A 458 -0.06 -4.25 -44.60
CA LEU A 458 0.82 -4.87 -43.60
C LEU A 458 0.87 -6.37 -43.76
#